data_AF-A0A2T3Z5W8-F1
#
_entry.id   AF-A0A2T3Z5W8-F1
#
_cell.length_a   1.000
_cell.length_b   1.000
_cell.length_c   1.000
_cell.angle_alpha   90.00
_cell.angle_beta   90.00
_cell.angle_gamma   90.00
#
_symmetry.space_group_name_H-M   'P 1'
#
loop_
_entity.id
_entity.type
_entity.pdbx_description
1 polymer ?
#
loop_
_entity_poly.entity_id
_entity_poly.type
_entity_poly.pdbx_seq_one_letter_code
_entity_poly.pdbx_strand_id
1 'polypeptide(L)'
;MASHNVARTTRVRTEEQRLQEIEKINKYRGIEDQIRSQAASGTYSLELYDLTTKLLRLNPEYYTVWNVRRRCLLSCLLSTTDQPVPDAQDPTPDAKNQQSDGEVLQSEIAFTMPLLMEFPKCYWIWNFRQWLLSQAILRLPLPAARKIWETELGLVSKMLNKDQRNYHAWGYRRFVVAQLESAKLDGKSMAEDEFAYTTAMIRQNLSNFSAWHNRSLLIPKVLEQRGADDKARAAFLAQELDLVREGLNVGPEDQSLWYYHQFLVSQIVGDGNGQSITPALTVGEKIAYLKREIDEITDLSEDYDDIKWIYEALLEYTLALNRLEDSSDGAGNLQTWLTKLRTLDPMRVGRWKDVEQQAR
;
A
#
# COMPACT_ATOMS: atom_id res chain seq x y z
N MET A 1 11.65 -17.06 -9.14
CA MET A 1 10.47 -16.34 -8.60
C MET A 1 9.26 -17.21 -8.82
N ALA A 2 8.54 -17.58 -7.76
CA ALA A 2 7.32 -18.37 -7.88
C ALA A 2 6.26 -17.53 -8.61
N SER A 3 5.89 -17.91 -9.83
CA SER A 3 4.80 -17.25 -10.56
C SER A 3 3.47 -17.58 -9.87
N HIS A 4 2.76 -16.55 -9.41
CA HIS A 4 1.41 -16.67 -8.90
C HIS A 4 0.46 -17.23 -9.99
N ASN A 5 -0.58 -17.98 -9.59
CA ASN A 5 -1.60 -18.60 -10.46
C ASN A 5 -1.16 -19.78 -11.35
N VAL A 6 -0.02 -20.43 -11.11
CA VAL A 6 0.27 -21.71 -11.77
C VAL A 6 -0.51 -22.83 -11.07
N ALA A 7 -1.50 -23.38 -11.77
CA ALA A 7 -2.21 -24.58 -11.31
C ALA A 7 -1.20 -25.69 -11.04
N ARG A 8 -1.15 -26.18 -9.79
CA ARG A 8 -0.29 -27.31 -9.36
C ARG A 8 -0.83 -28.67 -9.83
N THR A 9 -1.40 -28.72 -11.02
CA THR A 9 -1.84 -29.95 -11.66
C THR A 9 -0.79 -30.35 -12.68
N THR A 10 -0.35 -31.61 -12.62
CA THR A 10 0.50 -32.23 -13.65
C THR A 10 -0.29 -32.33 -14.95
N ARG A 11 -0.36 -31.26 -15.72
CA ARG A 11 -0.97 -31.28 -17.05
C ARG A 11 0.03 -31.95 -17.99
N VAL A 12 -0.31 -33.16 -18.46
CA VAL A 12 0.39 -33.79 -19.58
C VAL A 12 0.16 -32.89 -20.79
N ARG A 13 1.21 -32.18 -21.23
CA ARG A 13 1.15 -31.31 -22.40
C ARG A 13 1.03 -32.18 -23.65
N THR A 14 0.16 -31.80 -24.58
CA THR A 14 0.14 -32.44 -25.91
C THR A 14 1.40 -32.06 -26.68
N GLU A 15 1.78 -32.86 -27.67
CA GLU A 15 2.94 -32.54 -28.54
C GLU A 15 2.76 -31.19 -29.25
N GLU A 16 1.52 -30.88 -29.66
CA GLU A 16 1.18 -29.59 -30.24
C GLU A 16 1.42 -28.42 -29.26
N GLN A 17 0.99 -28.54 -28.01
CA GLN A 17 1.25 -27.53 -26.98
C GLN A 17 2.75 -27.35 -26.73
N ARG A 18 3.51 -28.44 -26.73
CA ARG A 18 4.97 -28.41 -26.58
C ARG A 18 5.64 -27.65 -27.72
N LEU A 19 5.23 -27.92 -28.97
CA LEU A 19 5.75 -27.22 -30.15
C LEU A 19 5.41 -25.72 -30.13
N GLN A 20 4.18 -25.36 -29.75
CA GLN A 20 3.77 -23.96 -29.58
C GLN A 20 4.57 -23.23 -28.50
N GLU A 21 4.87 -23.90 -27.37
CA GLU A 21 5.73 -23.33 -26.32
C GLU A 21 7.17 -23.13 -26.80
N ILE A 22 7.74 -24.09 -27.54
CA ILE A 22 9.08 -23.96 -28.11
C ILE A 22 9.17 -22.79 -29.07
N GLU A 23 8.17 -22.61 -29.94
CA GLU A 23 8.12 -21.46 -30.85
C GLU A 23 8.07 -20.13 -30.08
N LYS A 24 7.24 -20.05 -29.03
CA LYS A 24 7.17 -18.87 -28.14
C LYS A 24 8.52 -18.59 -27.47
N ILE A 25 9.21 -19.62 -26.97
CA ILE A 25 10.52 -19.51 -26.34
C ILE A 25 11.56 -19.01 -27.36
N ASN A 26 11.58 -19.57 -28.56
CA ASN A 26 12.52 -19.18 -29.61
C ASN A 26 12.30 -17.72 -30.02
N LYS A 27 11.04 -17.30 -30.18
CA LYS A 27 10.70 -15.90 -30.46
C LYS A 27 11.16 -14.96 -29.34
N TYR A 28 10.90 -15.33 -28.09
CA TYR A 28 11.33 -14.55 -26.93
C TYR A 28 12.86 -14.39 -26.89
N ARG A 29 13.59 -15.51 -27.02
CA ARG A 29 15.06 -15.51 -27.01
C ARG A 29 15.64 -14.70 -28.17
N GLY A 30 15.07 -14.83 -29.37
CA GLY A 30 15.50 -14.05 -30.53
C GLY A 30 15.38 -12.53 -30.30
N ILE A 31 14.34 -12.06 -29.62
CA ILE A 31 14.19 -10.65 -29.26
C ILE A 31 15.18 -10.27 -28.15
N GLU A 32 15.33 -11.11 -27.13
CA GLU A 32 16.29 -10.90 -26.03
C GLU A 32 17.73 -10.76 -26.55
N ASP A 33 18.15 -11.65 -27.44
CA ASP A 33 19.50 -11.66 -28.01
C ASP A 33 19.76 -10.37 -28.81
N GLN A 34 18.79 -9.93 -29.62
CA GLN A 34 18.90 -8.66 -30.35
C GLN A 34 19.05 -7.47 -29.39
N ILE A 35 18.23 -7.41 -28.33
CA ILE A 35 18.33 -6.35 -27.31
C ILE A 35 19.71 -6.36 -26.65
N ARG A 36 20.20 -7.53 -26.25
CA ARG A 36 21.50 -7.68 -25.59
C ARG A 36 22.65 -7.26 -26.51
N SER A 37 22.65 -7.71 -27.75
CA SER A 37 23.68 -7.36 -28.74
C SER A 37 23.69 -5.86 -29.04
N GLN A 38 22.53 -5.25 -29.27
CA GLN A 38 22.46 -3.81 -29.53
C GLN A 38 22.83 -2.99 -28.28
N ALA A 39 22.33 -3.35 -27.09
CA ALA A 39 22.65 -2.65 -25.85
C ALA A 39 24.14 -2.74 -25.48
N ALA A 40 24.82 -3.85 -25.82
CA ALA A 40 26.26 -4.02 -25.61
C ALA A 40 27.11 -3.06 -26.46
N SER A 41 26.60 -2.58 -27.59
CA SER A 41 27.30 -1.57 -28.42
C SER A 41 27.34 -0.18 -27.79
N GLY A 42 26.53 0.07 -26.75
CA GLY A 42 26.37 1.39 -26.12
C GLY A 42 25.47 2.37 -26.89
N THR A 43 24.99 2.01 -28.08
CA THR A 43 24.11 2.84 -28.90
C THR A 43 22.64 2.54 -28.60
N TYR A 44 21.89 3.53 -28.13
CA TYR A 44 20.47 3.40 -27.79
C TYR A 44 19.59 4.09 -28.83
N SER A 45 19.05 3.29 -29.77
CA SER A 45 18.27 3.74 -30.92
C SER A 45 16.75 3.55 -30.74
N LEU A 46 15.97 4.11 -31.67
CA LEU A 46 14.53 3.85 -31.79
C LEU A 46 14.23 2.37 -32.10
N GLU A 47 15.10 1.70 -32.86
CA GLU A 47 14.97 0.26 -33.13
C GLU A 47 15.10 -0.56 -31.84
N LEU A 48 16.11 -0.26 -31.02
CA LEU A 48 16.30 -0.91 -29.72
C LEU A 48 15.11 -0.64 -28.79
N TYR A 49 14.59 0.59 -28.81
CA TYR A 49 13.38 0.96 -28.07
C TYR A 49 12.17 0.10 -28.48
N ASP A 50 11.94 -0.09 -29.79
CA ASP A 50 10.85 -0.93 -30.29
C ASP A 50 11.00 -2.40 -29.92
N LEU A 51 12.25 -2.91 -29.89
CA LEU A 51 12.53 -4.25 -29.36
C LEU A 51 12.15 -4.36 -27.89
N THR A 52 12.45 -3.35 -27.06
CA THR A 52 12.02 -3.34 -25.65
C THR A 52 10.50 -3.37 -25.52
N THR A 53 9.77 -2.64 -26.38
CA THR A 53 8.29 -2.66 -26.41
C THR A 53 7.76 -4.08 -26.64
N LYS A 54 8.35 -4.81 -27.61
CA LYS A 54 7.96 -6.19 -27.93
C LYS A 54 8.23 -7.13 -26.76
N LEU A 55 9.43 -7.06 -26.16
CA LEU A 55 9.81 -7.98 -25.09
C LEU A 55 9.04 -7.71 -23.79
N LEU A 56 8.82 -6.46 -23.41
CA LEU A 56 8.12 -6.11 -22.17
C LEU A 56 6.63 -6.47 -22.20
N ARG A 57 6.01 -6.51 -23.39
CA ARG A 57 4.66 -7.08 -23.56
C ARG A 57 4.62 -8.60 -23.36
N LEU A 58 5.75 -9.29 -23.55
CA LEU A 58 5.85 -10.74 -23.29
C LEU A 58 6.25 -11.03 -21.84
N ASN A 59 7.13 -10.21 -21.25
CA ASN A 59 7.65 -10.41 -19.91
C ASN A 59 8.03 -9.07 -19.25
N PRO A 60 7.10 -8.42 -18.53
CA PRO A 60 7.39 -7.19 -17.82
C PRO A 60 8.25 -7.41 -16.56
N GLU A 61 8.50 -8.64 -16.12
CA GLU A 61 9.37 -8.93 -14.97
C GLU A 61 10.87 -8.80 -15.31
N TYR A 62 11.22 -8.65 -16.59
CA TYR A 62 12.62 -8.56 -17.01
C TYR A 62 13.19 -7.14 -16.81
N TYR A 63 13.66 -6.87 -15.60
CA TYR A 63 14.15 -5.56 -15.15
C TYR A 63 15.26 -4.93 -16.00
N THR A 64 16.17 -5.74 -16.57
CA THR A 64 17.24 -5.23 -17.44
C THR A 64 16.67 -4.51 -18.66
N VAL A 65 15.56 -4.99 -19.22
CA VAL A 65 14.95 -4.42 -20.42
C VAL A 65 14.27 -3.10 -20.12
N TRP A 66 13.69 -2.93 -18.92
CA TRP A 66 13.23 -1.61 -18.46
C TRP A 66 14.38 -0.60 -18.37
N ASN A 67 15.57 -1.02 -17.94
CA ASN A 67 16.74 -0.14 -17.91
C ASN A 67 17.23 0.22 -19.31
N VAL A 68 17.23 -0.73 -20.25
CA VAL A 68 17.52 -0.44 -21.67
C VAL A 68 16.51 0.55 -22.23
N ARG A 69 15.21 0.34 -21.95
CA ARG A 69 14.13 1.25 -22.38
C ARG A 69 14.34 2.68 -21.87
N ARG A 70 14.69 2.86 -20.58
CA ARG A 70 15.03 4.18 -20.01
C ARG A 70 16.17 4.85 -20.77
N ARG A 71 17.23 4.09 -21.09
CA ARG A 71 18.37 4.63 -21.84
C ARG A 71 17.98 5.04 -23.26
N CYS A 72 17.18 4.23 -23.96
CA CYS A 72 16.62 4.63 -25.25
C CYS A 72 15.79 5.91 -25.16
N LEU A 73 14.90 6.02 -24.17
CA LEU A 73 14.11 7.25 -23.98
C LEU A 73 14.99 8.48 -23.78
N LEU A 74 16.00 8.38 -22.91
CA LEU A 74 16.93 9.49 -22.65
C LEU A 74 17.84 9.80 -23.84
N SER A 75 18.19 8.83 -24.67
CA SER A 75 19.12 9.02 -25.79
C SER A 75 18.45 9.48 -27.09
N CYS A 76 17.20 9.10 -27.36
CA CYS A 76 16.60 9.33 -28.68
C CYS A 76 15.14 9.82 -28.70
N LEU A 77 14.43 9.90 -27.57
CA LEU A 77 13.04 10.42 -27.54
C LEU A 77 12.86 11.66 -26.68
N LEU A 78 13.58 11.76 -25.55
CA LEU A 78 13.52 12.91 -24.65
C LEU A 78 14.64 13.89 -24.97
N SER A 79 14.34 15.18 -24.81
CA SER A 79 15.28 16.28 -25.06
C SER A 79 16.46 16.25 -24.07
N THR A 80 17.57 16.90 -24.40
CA THR A 80 18.67 17.08 -23.43
C THR A 80 18.25 18.10 -22.36
N THR A 81 18.60 17.87 -21.10
CA THR A 81 18.21 18.74 -19.97
C THR A 81 18.93 20.10 -19.95
N ASP A 82 19.91 20.31 -20.84
CA ASP A 82 20.68 21.55 -20.96
C ASP A 82 20.11 22.53 -22.00
N GLN A 83 19.00 22.17 -22.68
CA GLN A 83 18.33 23.09 -23.59
C GLN A 83 17.35 23.97 -22.79
N PRO A 84 17.45 25.31 -22.89
CA PRO A 84 16.43 26.18 -22.32
C PRO A 84 15.08 25.83 -22.94
N VAL A 85 14.03 25.87 -22.10
CA VAL A 85 12.64 25.73 -22.55
C VAL A 85 12.44 26.69 -23.73
N PRO A 86 12.01 26.24 -24.92
CA PRO A 86 11.85 27.15 -26.04
C PRO A 86 10.81 28.20 -25.67
N ASP A 87 11.24 29.47 -25.59
CA ASP A 87 10.31 30.58 -25.69
C ASP A 87 9.53 30.41 -27.00
N ALA A 88 8.22 30.68 -26.95
CA ALA A 88 7.26 30.35 -27.98
C ALA A 88 7.37 31.17 -29.29
N GLN A 89 8.58 31.54 -29.71
CA GLN A 89 8.85 32.41 -30.86
C GLN A 89 10.15 32.01 -31.57
N ASP A 90 10.15 30.87 -32.27
CA ASP A 90 10.64 30.73 -33.66
C ASP A 90 10.83 29.25 -34.03
N PRO A 91 10.05 28.69 -34.98
CA PRO A 91 10.25 27.32 -35.42
C PRO A 91 11.33 27.25 -36.51
N THR A 92 12.42 26.54 -36.22
CA THR A 92 13.33 26.05 -37.25
C THR A 92 12.65 24.95 -38.09
N PRO A 93 13.01 24.78 -39.39
CA PRO A 93 12.25 23.92 -40.31
C PRO A 93 12.28 22.42 -39.98
N ASP A 94 13.26 21.96 -39.19
CA ASP A 94 13.43 20.56 -38.79
C ASP A 94 12.63 20.18 -37.52
N ALA A 95 12.01 21.13 -36.83
CA ALA A 95 11.27 20.90 -35.59
C ALA A 95 9.87 20.28 -35.77
N LYS A 96 9.41 20.04 -37.01
CA LYS A 96 8.02 19.63 -37.29
C LYS A 96 7.69 18.15 -36.99
N ASN A 97 8.68 17.32 -36.66
CA ASN A 97 8.47 15.88 -36.44
C ASN A 97 9.02 15.33 -35.11
N GLN A 98 9.53 16.18 -34.20
CA GLN A 98 9.91 15.73 -32.86
C GLN A 98 8.74 15.88 -31.91
N GLN A 99 8.26 14.72 -31.43
CA GLN A 99 7.27 14.63 -30.35
C GLN A 99 7.81 15.35 -29.11
N SER A 100 7.01 16.20 -28.48
CA SER A 100 7.44 16.92 -27.28
C SER A 100 7.71 15.95 -26.12
N ASP A 101 8.59 16.31 -25.18
CA ASP A 101 8.85 15.51 -23.96
C ASP A 101 7.53 15.14 -23.25
N GLY A 102 6.55 16.05 -23.24
CA GLY A 102 5.23 15.81 -22.64
C GLY A 102 4.44 14.70 -23.34
N GLU A 103 4.43 14.70 -24.67
CA GLU A 103 3.76 13.67 -25.47
C GLU A 103 4.46 12.32 -25.35
N VAL A 104 5.81 12.29 -25.33
CA VAL A 104 6.60 11.06 -25.10
C VAL A 104 6.27 10.46 -23.73
N LEU A 105 6.29 11.28 -22.67
CA LEU A 105 5.99 10.83 -21.31
C LEU A 105 4.56 10.31 -21.20
N GLN A 106 3.58 11.00 -21.79
CA GLN A 106 2.18 10.54 -21.80
C GLN A 106 2.02 9.21 -22.55
N SER A 107 2.69 9.05 -23.70
CA SER A 107 2.71 7.79 -24.45
C SER A 107 3.29 6.65 -23.61
N GLU A 108 4.38 6.89 -22.88
CA GLU A 108 5.00 5.88 -22.00
C GLU A 108 4.15 5.53 -20.78
N ILE A 109 3.50 6.53 -20.19
CA ILE A 109 2.51 6.33 -19.14
C ILE A 109 1.36 5.47 -19.66
N ALA A 110 0.86 5.74 -20.88
CA ALA A 110 -0.18 4.93 -21.51
C ALA A 110 0.29 3.51 -21.83
N PHE A 111 1.54 3.32 -22.27
CA PHE A 111 2.14 2.01 -22.54
C PHE A 111 2.13 1.10 -21.31
N THR A 112 2.38 1.65 -20.12
CA THR A 112 2.38 0.84 -18.88
C THR A 112 0.97 0.43 -18.40
N MET A 113 -0.09 1.09 -18.87
CA MET A 113 -1.47 0.80 -18.43
C MET A 113 -1.93 -0.64 -18.69
N PRO A 114 -1.88 -1.18 -19.93
CA PRO A 114 -2.26 -2.58 -20.17
C PRO A 114 -1.37 -3.56 -19.38
N LEU A 115 -0.08 -3.24 -19.22
CA LEU A 115 0.84 -4.08 -18.45
C LEU A 115 0.46 -4.12 -16.96
N LEU A 116 0.09 -2.98 -16.36
CA LEU A 116 -0.41 -2.94 -14.97
C LEU A 116 -1.72 -3.70 -14.82
N MET A 117 -2.62 -3.63 -15.80
CA MET A 117 -3.90 -4.33 -15.73
C MET A 117 -3.72 -5.85 -15.75
N GLU A 118 -2.72 -6.36 -16.46
CA GLU A 118 -2.39 -7.78 -16.57
C GLU A 118 -1.45 -8.26 -15.45
N PHE A 119 -0.45 -7.46 -15.10
CA PHE A 119 0.59 -7.77 -14.11
C PHE A 119 0.61 -6.73 -12.97
N PRO A 120 -0.48 -6.59 -12.19
CA PRO A 120 -0.65 -5.51 -11.20
C PRO A 120 0.34 -5.57 -10.02
N LYS A 121 1.09 -6.66 -9.89
CA LYS A 121 2.08 -6.91 -8.83
C LYS A 121 3.53 -6.93 -9.35
N CYS A 122 3.76 -6.61 -10.62
CA CYS A 122 5.11 -6.51 -11.17
C CYS A 122 5.80 -5.24 -10.67
N TYR A 123 6.84 -5.39 -9.86
CA TYR A 123 7.62 -4.28 -9.29
C TYR A 123 8.14 -3.32 -10.35
N TRP A 124 8.59 -3.84 -11.49
CA TRP A 124 9.30 -3.07 -12.49
C TRP A 124 8.41 -2.12 -13.28
N ILE A 125 7.12 -2.45 -13.45
CA ILE A 125 6.17 -1.53 -14.05
C ILE A 125 5.94 -0.32 -13.14
N TRP A 126 5.69 -0.55 -11.85
CA TRP A 126 5.53 0.51 -10.86
C TRP A 126 6.80 1.37 -10.76
N ASN A 127 7.98 0.75 -10.73
CA ASN A 127 9.27 1.43 -10.67
C ASN A 127 9.55 2.27 -11.93
N PHE A 128 9.26 1.73 -13.13
CA PHE A 128 9.39 2.49 -14.37
C PHE A 128 8.43 3.68 -14.40
N ARG A 129 7.20 3.50 -13.93
CA ARG A 129 6.20 4.56 -13.85
C ARG A 129 6.61 5.68 -12.90
N GLN A 130 7.16 5.38 -11.73
CA GLN A 130 7.75 6.40 -10.83
C GLN A 130 8.87 7.19 -11.51
N TRP A 131 9.71 6.52 -12.31
CA TRP A 131 10.77 7.18 -13.08
C TRP A 131 10.20 8.12 -14.15
N LEU A 132 9.15 7.72 -14.90
CA LEU A 132 8.49 8.62 -15.86
C LEU A 132 7.94 9.88 -15.19
N LEU A 133 7.32 9.74 -14.01
CA LEU A 133 6.80 10.88 -13.27
C LEU A 133 7.90 11.81 -12.76
N SER A 134 9.07 11.28 -12.38
CA SER A 134 10.21 12.13 -12.03
C SER A 134 10.75 12.88 -13.25
N GLN A 135 10.75 12.26 -14.43
CA GLN A 135 11.07 12.94 -15.68
C GLN A 135 10.08 14.07 -15.99
N ALA A 136 8.78 13.89 -15.68
CA ALA A 136 7.79 14.96 -15.85
C ALA A 136 8.11 16.21 -15.03
N ILE A 137 8.57 16.05 -13.78
CA ILE A 137 9.01 17.19 -12.94
C ILE A 137 10.23 17.90 -13.53
N LEU A 138 11.19 17.13 -14.06
CA LEU A 138 12.44 17.67 -14.58
C LEU A 138 12.29 18.39 -15.92
N ARG A 139 11.27 18.03 -16.71
CA ARG A 139 11.22 18.36 -18.15
C ARG A 139 10.03 19.20 -18.57
N LEU A 140 8.97 19.23 -17.75
CA LEU A 140 7.74 19.92 -18.10
C LEU A 140 7.54 21.15 -17.21
N PRO A 141 6.86 22.20 -17.72
CA PRO A 141 6.38 23.28 -16.87
C PRO A 141 5.55 22.75 -15.71
N LEU A 142 5.67 23.38 -14.54
CA LEU A 142 5.05 22.93 -13.29
C LEU A 142 3.55 22.57 -13.44
N PRO A 143 2.69 23.37 -14.10
CA PRO A 143 1.28 23.02 -14.26
C PRO A 143 1.07 21.71 -15.05
N ALA A 144 1.89 21.47 -16.07
CA ALA A 144 1.81 20.26 -16.89
C ALA A 144 2.31 19.03 -16.12
N ALA A 145 3.45 19.17 -15.41
CA ALA A 145 3.97 18.11 -14.55
C ALA A 145 2.93 17.74 -13.48
N ARG A 146 2.42 18.73 -12.73
CA ARG A 146 1.43 18.52 -11.67
C ARG A 146 0.19 17.78 -12.16
N LYS A 147 -0.37 18.17 -13.32
CA LYS A 147 -1.54 17.52 -13.91
C LYS A 147 -1.31 16.02 -14.19
N ILE A 148 -0.11 15.65 -14.63
CA ILE A 148 0.25 14.23 -14.83
C ILE A 148 0.23 13.50 -13.49
N TRP A 149 0.84 14.05 -12.44
CA TRP A 149 0.83 13.44 -11.09
C TRP A 149 -0.58 13.32 -10.51
N GLU A 150 -1.45 14.33 -10.69
CA GLU A 150 -2.84 14.28 -10.21
C GLU A 150 -3.64 13.17 -10.92
N THR A 151 -3.38 12.93 -12.20
CA THR A 151 -4.01 11.85 -12.98
C THR A 151 -3.70 10.47 -12.39
N GLU A 152 -2.54 10.30 -11.74
CA GLU A 152 -2.13 9.03 -11.15
C GLU A 152 -2.99 8.60 -9.97
N LEU A 153 -3.63 9.54 -9.25
CA LEU A 153 -4.60 9.20 -8.21
C LEU A 153 -5.80 8.44 -8.80
N GLY A 154 -6.19 8.76 -10.04
CA GLY A 154 -7.22 8.05 -10.79
C GLY A 154 -6.81 6.62 -11.16
N LEU A 155 -5.56 6.44 -11.63
CA LEU A 155 -5.00 5.11 -11.85
C LEU A 155 -5.03 4.29 -10.57
N VAL A 156 -4.51 4.84 -9.46
CA VAL A 156 -4.40 4.08 -8.21
C VAL A 156 -5.78 3.68 -7.71
N SER A 157 -6.75 4.58 -7.77
CA SER A 157 -8.13 4.27 -7.41
C SER A 157 -8.70 3.15 -8.27
N LYS A 158 -8.42 3.14 -9.57
CA LYS A 158 -8.79 2.03 -10.47
C LYS A 158 -8.13 0.70 -10.08
N MET A 159 -6.84 0.72 -9.72
CA MET A 159 -6.11 -0.48 -9.33
C MET A 159 -6.59 -1.03 -7.98
N LEU A 160 -6.89 -0.16 -7.02
CA LEU A 160 -7.43 -0.53 -5.72
C LEU A 160 -8.89 -1.00 -5.78
N ASN A 161 -9.69 -0.46 -6.69
CA ASN A 161 -11.03 -0.99 -6.95
C ASN A 161 -10.99 -2.42 -7.51
N LYS A 162 -9.94 -2.78 -8.27
CA LYS A 162 -9.74 -4.14 -8.80
C LYS A 162 -9.17 -5.10 -7.75
N ASP A 163 -8.21 -4.66 -6.95
CA ASP A 163 -7.61 -5.41 -5.85
C ASP A 163 -7.32 -4.45 -4.68
N GLN A 164 -8.26 -4.40 -3.74
CA GLN A 164 -8.21 -3.49 -2.59
C GLN A 164 -7.02 -3.75 -1.65
N ARG A 165 -6.41 -4.93 -1.74
CA ARG A 165 -5.25 -5.35 -0.95
C ARG A 165 -3.94 -5.29 -1.75
N ASN A 166 -3.95 -4.67 -2.93
CA ASN A 166 -2.74 -4.51 -3.71
C ASN A 166 -1.77 -3.55 -3.00
N TYR A 167 -0.78 -4.13 -2.32
CA TYR A 167 0.25 -3.39 -1.60
C TYR A 167 1.05 -2.44 -2.51
N HIS A 168 1.30 -2.80 -3.77
CA HIS A 168 2.01 -1.93 -4.70
C HIS A 168 1.18 -0.68 -5.03
N ALA A 169 -0.12 -0.83 -5.24
CA ALA A 169 -1.01 0.29 -5.52
C ALA A 169 -1.13 1.23 -4.32
N TRP A 170 -1.25 0.70 -3.09
CA TRP A 170 -1.23 1.51 -1.87
C TRP A 170 0.11 2.23 -1.65
N GLY A 171 1.23 1.52 -1.85
CA GLY A 171 2.56 2.12 -1.77
C GLY A 171 2.79 3.21 -2.82
N TYR A 172 2.32 2.98 -4.04
CA TYR A 172 2.36 3.97 -5.12
C TYR A 172 1.45 5.16 -4.84
N ARG A 173 0.27 4.96 -4.21
CA ARG A 173 -0.59 6.05 -3.74
C ARG A 173 0.17 7.00 -2.82
N ARG A 174 0.77 6.44 -1.76
CA ARG A 174 1.53 7.22 -0.77
C ARG A 174 2.68 7.98 -1.43
N PHE A 175 3.37 7.34 -2.38
CA PHE A 175 4.41 8.01 -3.17
C PHE A 175 3.87 9.19 -3.99
N VAL A 176 2.78 9.00 -4.73
CA VAL A 176 2.14 10.06 -5.54
C VAL A 176 1.69 11.22 -4.66
N VAL A 177 1.01 10.95 -3.55
CA VAL A 177 0.57 11.96 -2.59
C VAL A 177 1.76 12.74 -2.04
N ALA A 178 2.80 12.04 -1.56
CA ALA A 178 3.98 12.70 -0.99
C ALA A 178 4.68 13.64 -2.00
N GLN A 179 4.66 13.30 -3.30
CA GLN A 179 5.21 14.18 -4.34
C GLN A 179 4.26 15.35 -4.66
N LEU A 180 2.95 15.12 -4.72
CA LEU A 180 1.93 16.16 -4.91
C LEU A 180 1.89 17.19 -3.78
N GLU A 181 2.25 16.79 -2.56
CA GLU A 181 2.41 17.66 -1.39
C GLU A 181 3.78 18.40 -1.37
N SER A 182 4.73 17.98 -2.19
CA SER A 182 6.09 18.55 -2.18
C SER A 182 6.17 19.91 -2.85
N ALA A 183 7.16 20.72 -2.45
CA ALA A 183 7.44 22.02 -3.05
C ALA A 183 7.74 21.94 -4.56
N LYS A 184 8.20 20.78 -5.07
CA LYS A 184 8.49 20.57 -6.50
C LYS A 184 7.24 20.66 -7.38
N LEU A 185 6.07 20.45 -6.80
CA LEU A 185 4.78 20.48 -7.49
C LEU A 185 3.86 21.58 -6.92
N ASP A 186 4.41 22.56 -6.20
CA ASP A 186 3.65 23.60 -5.49
C ASP A 186 2.53 22.99 -4.62
N GLY A 187 2.93 21.97 -3.87
CA GLY A 187 2.02 21.10 -3.14
C GLY A 187 1.47 21.72 -1.86
N LYS A 188 0.24 21.33 -1.55
CA LYS A 188 -0.41 21.54 -0.24
C LYS A 188 -0.75 20.19 0.34
N SER A 189 -0.97 20.14 1.65
CA SER A 189 -1.27 18.86 2.27
C SER A 189 -2.58 18.28 1.76
N MET A 190 -2.58 16.96 1.57
CA MET A 190 -3.72 16.14 1.19
C MET A 190 -4.15 15.22 2.34
N ALA A 191 -3.73 15.49 3.58
CA ALA A 191 -3.97 14.60 4.72
C ALA A 191 -5.46 14.32 4.94
N GLU A 192 -6.31 15.34 4.87
CA GLU A 192 -7.77 15.20 5.00
C GLU A 192 -8.39 14.42 3.84
N ASP A 193 -7.97 14.70 2.59
CA ASP A 193 -8.46 13.99 1.41
C ASP A 193 -8.10 12.50 1.45
N GLU A 194 -6.86 12.19 1.85
CA GLU A 194 -6.41 10.80 2.02
C GLU A 194 -7.10 10.12 3.19
N PHE A 195 -7.36 10.83 4.29
CA PHE A 195 -8.10 10.29 5.42
C PHE A 195 -9.55 9.97 5.02
N ALA A 196 -10.21 10.88 4.30
CA ALA A 196 -11.53 10.64 3.72
C ALA A 196 -11.53 9.47 2.72
N TYR A 197 -10.48 9.34 1.90
CA TYR A 197 -10.31 8.20 1.00
C TYR A 197 -10.25 6.87 1.78
N THR A 198 -9.51 6.80 2.89
CA THR A 198 -9.52 5.58 3.73
C THR A 198 -10.90 5.26 4.29
N THR A 199 -11.66 6.27 4.74
CA THR A 199 -13.05 6.10 5.19
C THR A 199 -13.92 5.49 4.09
N ALA A 200 -13.82 5.99 2.86
CA ALA A 200 -14.57 5.47 1.73
C ALA A 200 -14.20 4.00 1.42
N MET A 201 -12.91 3.67 1.43
CA MET A 201 -12.42 2.31 1.19
C MET A 201 -12.84 1.32 2.28
N ILE A 202 -12.88 1.75 3.54
CA ILE A 202 -13.34 0.96 4.69
C ILE A 202 -14.85 0.70 4.58
N ARG A 203 -15.65 1.73 4.30
CA ARG A 203 -17.11 1.59 4.13
C ARG A 203 -17.48 0.67 2.98
N GLN A 204 -16.67 0.61 1.94
CA GLN A 204 -16.87 -0.33 0.83
C GLN A 204 -16.56 -1.77 1.23
N ASN A 205 -15.59 -1.99 2.11
CA ASN A 205 -15.18 -3.31 2.57
C ASN A 205 -14.47 -3.22 3.93
N LEU A 206 -15.15 -3.64 4.98
CA LEU A 206 -14.62 -3.65 6.36
C LEU A 206 -13.38 -4.55 6.49
N SER A 207 -13.24 -5.57 5.64
CA SER A 207 -12.07 -6.46 5.57
C SER A 207 -10.84 -5.86 4.91
N ASN A 208 -10.89 -4.58 4.52
CA ASN A 208 -9.78 -3.93 3.85
C ASN A 208 -8.69 -3.49 4.83
N PHE A 209 -7.87 -4.45 5.29
CA PHE A 209 -6.71 -4.19 6.15
C PHE A 209 -5.79 -3.09 5.63
N SER A 210 -5.60 -2.99 4.31
CA SER A 210 -4.73 -1.96 3.73
C SER A 210 -5.30 -0.55 3.93
N ALA A 211 -6.62 -0.37 3.92
CA ALA A 211 -7.26 0.90 4.20
C ALA A 211 -7.15 1.26 5.70
N TRP A 212 -7.39 0.30 6.60
CA TRP A 212 -7.21 0.49 8.05
C TRP A 212 -5.76 0.85 8.41
N HIS A 213 -4.79 0.14 7.82
CA HIS A 213 -3.38 0.45 8.01
C HIS A 213 -3.01 1.83 7.44
N ASN A 214 -3.49 2.18 6.25
CA ASN A 214 -3.21 3.51 5.70
C ASN A 214 -3.86 4.62 6.54
N ARG A 215 -5.03 4.36 7.12
CA ARG A 215 -5.72 5.25 8.05
C ARG A 215 -4.89 5.49 9.31
N SER A 216 -4.37 4.43 9.94
CA SER A 216 -3.54 4.58 11.16
C SER A 216 -2.30 5.43 10.94
N LEU A 217 -1.67 5.34 9.77
CA LEU A 217 -0.52 6.19 9.39
C LEU A 217 -0.88 7.66 9.18
N LEU A 218 -2.12 7.98 8.79
CA LEU A 218 -2.56 9.35 8.51
C LEU A 218 -2.99 10.10 9.77
N ILE A 219 -3.48 9.39 10.80
CA ILE A 219 -4.04 9.99 12.01
C ILE A 219 -3.11 11.03 12.66
N PRO A 220 -1.81 10.76 12.89
CA PRO A 220 -0.93 11.75 13.54
C PRO A 220 -0.85 13.06 12.75
N LYS A 221 -0.70 12.98 11.42
CA LYS A 221 -0.60 14.13 10.53
C LYS A 221 -1.92 14.92 10.47
N VAL A 222 -3.06 14.23 10.44
CA VAL A 222 -4.39 14.86 10.47
C VAL A 222 -4.58 15.64 11.77
N LEU A 223 -4.26 15.05 12.92
CA LEU A 223 -4.40 15.70 14.23
C LEU A 223 -3.46 16.90 14.39
N GLU A 224 -2.22 16.79 13.90
CA GLU A 224 -1.26 17.89 13.89
C GLU A 224 -1.77 19.07 13.05
N GLN A 225 -2.23 18.82 11.83
CA GLN A 225 -2.71 19.87 10.92
C GLN A 225 -4.00 20.54 11.39
N ARG A 226 -4.86 19.80 12.09
CA ARG A 226 -6.04 20.36 12.76
C ARG A 226 -5.68 21.24 13.96
N GLY A 227 -4.42 21.22 14.43
CA GLY A 227 -4.03 21.87 15.68
C GLY A 227 -4.82 21.30 16.87
N ALA A 228 -5.13 20.00 16.84
CA ALA A 228 -5.98 19.37 17.85
C ALA A 228 -5.37 19.54 19.24
N ASP A 229 -6.18 19.97 20.21
CA ASP A 229 -5.82 19.92 21.63
C ASP A 229 -6.08 18.52 22.20
N ASP A 230 -5.77 18.33 23.49
CA ASP A 230 -5.93 17.02 24.13
C ASP A 230 -7.38 16.54 24.16
N LYS A 231 -8.33 17.48 24.30
CA LYS A 231 -9.77 17.17 24.27
C LYS A 231 -10.20 16.71 22.88
N ALA A 232 -9.77 17.40 21.83
CA ALA A 232 -10.05 17.04 20.45
C ALA A 232 -9.41 15.69 20.08
N ARG A 233 -8.19 15.41 20.56
CA ARG A 233 -7.53 14.10 20.40
C ARG A 233 -8.30 12.97 21.07
N ALA A 234 -8.75 13.17 22.30
CA ALA A 234 -9.58 12.18 23.02
C ALA A 234 -10.92 11.93 22.31
N ALA A 235 -11.59 13.01 21.85
CA ALA A 235 -12.82 12.89 21.09
C ALA A 235 -12.61 12.18 19.73
N PHE A 236 -11.48 12.40 19.07
CA PHE A 236 -11.11 11.71 17.83
C PHE A 236 -10.89 10.21 18.08
N LEU A 237 -10.15 9.85 19.13
CA LEU A 237 -9.93 8.46 19.50
C LEU A 237 -11.27 7.74 19.78
N ALA A 238 -12.18 8.38 20.53
CA ALA A 238 -13.50 7.82 20.79
C ALA A 238 -14.28 7.53 19.50
N GLN A 239 -14.25 8.44 18.52
CA GLN A 239 -14.89 8.23 17.22
C GLN A 239 -14.27 7.07 16.43
N GLU A 240 -12.94 6.91 16.49
CA GLU A 240 -12.26 5.78 15.83
C GLU A 240 -12.57 4.44 16.50
N LEU A 241 -12.69 4.42 17.84
CA LEU A 241 -13.13 3.24 18.59
C LEU A 241 -14.57 2.88 18.24
N ASP A 242 -15.48 3.84 18.23
CA ASP A 242 -16.89 3.62 17.84
C ASP A 242 -16.97 3.06 16.40
N LEU A 243 -16.21 3.63 15.46
CA LEU A 243 -16.15 3.15 14.08
C LEU A 243 -15.72 1.68 13.96
N VAL A 244 -14.67 1.26 14.69
CA VAL A 244 -14.21 -0.14 14.61
C VAL A 244 -15.13 -1.08 15.37
N ARG A 245 -15.74 -0.65 16.47
CA ARG A 245 -16.74 -1.42 17.23
C ARG A 245 -17.99 -1.70 16.40
N GLU A 246 -18.49 -0.70 15.67
CA GLU A 246 -19.59 -0.91 14.70
C GLU A 246 -19.23 -2.01 13.68
N GLY A 247 -17.98 -2.04 13.22
CA GLY A 247 -17.48 -3.11 12.35
C GLY A 247 -17.42 -4.47 13.07
N LEU A 248 -16.92 -4.51 14.30
CA LEU A 248 -16.80 -5.74 15.09
C LEU A 248 -18.17 -6.34 15.44
N ASN A 249 -19.21 -5.53 15.60
CA ASN A 249 -20.57 -6.00 15.85
C ASN A 249 -21.18 -6.78 14.67
N VAL A 250 -20.66 -6.57 13.45
CA VAL A 250 -21.17 -7.23 12.23
C VAL A 250 -20.20 -8.20 11.57
N GLY A 251 -18.90 -8.13 11.91
CA GLY A 251 -17.86 -9.00 11.36
C GLY A 251 -16.75 -9.32 12.37
N PRO A 252 -17.08 -9.87 13.55
CA PRO A 252 -16.08 -10.18 14.57
C PRO A 252 -15.07 -11.26 14.15
N GLU A 253 -15.31 -12.01 13.08
CA GLU A 253 -14.34 -12.94 12.52
C GLU A 253 -13.18 -12.25 11.77
N ASP A 254 -13.36 -10.97 11.40
CA ASP A 254 -12.39 -10.24 10.59
C ASP A 254 -11.20 -9.74 11.40
N GLN A 255 -10.07 -10.39 11.21
CA GLN A 255 -8.80 -10.01 11.86
C GLN A 255 -8.38 -8.55 11.61
N SER A 256 -8.81 -7.93 10.50
CA SER A 256 -8.41 -6.57 10.15
C SER A 256 -8.97 -5.55 11.14
N LEU A 257 -10.21 -5.78 11.60
CA LEU A 257 -10.88 -4.95 12.58
C LEU A 257 -10.19 -5.07 13.93
N TRP A 258 -9.89 -6.29 14.36
CA TRP A 258 -9.15 -6.52 15.61
C TRP A 258 -7.76 -5.90 15.60
N TYR A 259 -7.02 -5.99 14.49
CA TYR A 259 -5.71 -5.34 14.40
C TYR A 259 -5.80 -3.81 14.46
N TYR A 260 -6.85 -3.21 13.88
CA TYR A 260 -7.07 -1.77 14.01
C TYR A 260 -7.50 -1.39 15.43
N HIS A 261 -8.38 -2.17 16.05
CA HIS A 261 -8.79 -1.99 17.45
C HIS A 261 -7.59 -2.09 18.41
N GLN A 262 -6.75 -3.12 18.26
CA GLN A 262 -5.50 -3.29 19.00
C GLN A 262 -4.55 -2.11 18.81
N PHE A 263 -4.44 -1.58 17.58
CA PHE A 263 -3.68 -0.35 17.33
C PHE A 263 -4.24 0.81 18.15
N LEU A 264 -5.55 1.07 18.13
CA LEU A 264 -6.17 2.16 18.90
C LEU A 264 -5.95 1.98 20.41
N VAL A 265 -6.11 0.76 20.94
CA VAL A 265 -5.84 0.47 22.35
C VAL A 265 -4.36 0.67 22.70
N SER A 266 -3.43 0.36 21.78
CA SER A 266 -2.02 0.65 21.99
C SER A 266 -1.75 2.16 22.11
N GLN A 267 -2.56 3.00 21.46
CA GLN A 267 -2.47 4.46 21.60
C GLN A 267 -2.97 4.94 22.97
N ILE A 268 -3.80 4.18 23.67
CA ILE A 268 -4.32 4.50 25.01
C ILE A 268 -3.28 4.13 26.08
N VAL A 269 -2.83 2.87 26.05
CA VAL A 269 -1.92 2.33 27.06
C VAL A 269 -0.53 2.95 26.91
N GLY A 270 -0.11 3.19 25.67
CA GLY A 270 1.22 3.63 25.30
C GLY A 270 2.16 2.44 25.11
N ASP A 271 3.04 2.53 24.12
CA ASP A 271 4.04 1.52 23.77
C ASP A 271 5.46 1.91 24.21
N GLY A 272 5.60 3.02 24.95
CA GLY A 272 6.89 3.58 25.38
C GLY A 272 7.63 4.38 24.30
N ASN A 273 7.10 4.50 23.08
CA ASN A 273 7.78 5.18 21.96
C ASN A 273 7.39 6.65 21.77
N GLY A 274 6.54 7.21 22.65
CA GLY A 274 6.29 8.65 22.73
C GLY A 274 5.39 9.25 21.64
N GLN A 275 4.76 8.44 20.78
CA GLN A 275 3.83 8.90 19.75
C GLN A 275 2.45 8.25 19.94
N SER A 276 1.75 8.64 21.00
CA SER A 276 0.34 8.29 21.21
C SER A 276 -0.57 9.33 20.55
N ILE A 277 -1.71 8.89 20.02
CA ILE A 277 -2.81 9.77 19.59
C ILE A 277 -3.25 10.69 20.74
N THR A 278 -3.21 10.19 21.98
CA THR A 278 -3.76 10.83 23.17
C THR A 278 -2.71 10.87 24.30
N PRO A 279 -1.64 11.67 24.16
CA PRO A 279 -0.50 11.65 25.08
C PRO A 279 -0.85 12.18 26.48
N ALA A 280 -1.92 12.96 26.61
CA ALA A 280 -2.32 13.61 27.86
C ALA A 280 -3.32 12.81 28.70
N LEU A 281 -3.72 11.58 28.30
CA LEU A 281 -4.62 10.77 29.11
C LEU A 281 -3.99 10.43 30.46
N THR A 282 -4.72 10.74 31.53
CA THR A 282 -4.39 10.31 32.88
C THR A 282 -4.50 8.79 33.02
N VAL A 283 -3.82 8.21 34.02
CA VAL A 283 -3.94 6.77 34.31
C VAL A 283 -5.40 6.36 34.56
N GLY A 284 -6.18 7.20 35.26
CA GLY A 284 -7.60 6.96 35.50
C GLY A 284 -8.43 6.93 34.21
N GLU A 285 -8.17 7.82 33.27
CA GLU A 285 -8.84 7.81 31.95
C GLU A 285 -8.46 6.60 31.12
N LYS A 286 -7.18 6.20 31.12
CA LYS A 286 -6.71 4.98 30.44
C LYS A 286 -7.40 3.73 30.99
N ILE A 287 -7.50 3.62 32.32
CA ILE A 287 -8.23 2.55 33.00
C ILE A 287 -9.71 2.55 32.58
N ALA A 288 -10.36 3.71 32.54
CA ALA A 288 -11.75 3.83 32.13
C ALA A 288 -11.98 3.37 30.68
N TYR A 289 -11.09 3.73 29.75
CA TYR A 289 -11.13 3.22 28.37
C TYR A 289 -10.99 1.70 28.32
N LEU A 290 -9.99 1.13 28.98
CA LEU A 290 -9.77 -0.32 28.96
C LEU A 290 -10.94 -1.09 29.57
N LYS A 291 -11.49 -0.64 30.70
CA LYS A 291 -12.68 -1.25 31.31
C LYS A 291 -13.85 -1.25 30.32
N ARG A 292 -14.10 -0.12 29.67
CA ARG A 292 -15.15 -0.03 28.66
C ARG A 292 -14.91 -0.98 27.48
N GLU A 293 -13.69 -1.04 26.92
CA GLU A 293 -13.41 -2.00 25.84
C GLU A 293 -13.58 -3.46 26.30
N ILE A 294 -13.16 -3.80 27.52
CA ILE A 294 -13.33 -5.15 28.08
C ILE A 294 -14.81 -5.48 28.23
N ASP A 295 -15.62 -4.56 28.76
CA ASP A 295 -17.06 -4.75 28.91
C ASP A 295 -17.73 -4.98 27.54
N GLU A 296 -17.45 -4.10 26.55
CA GLU A 296 -18.06 -4.19 25.22
C GLU A 296 -17.65 -5.48 24.47
N ILE A 297 -16.40 -5.93 24.63
CA ILE A 297 -15.94 -7.20 24.03
C ILE A 297 -16.48 -8.41 24.80
N THR A 298 -16.72 -8.28 26.12
CA THR A 298 -17.36 -9.33 26.91
C THR A 298 -18.80 -9.53 26.45
N ASP A 299 -19.55 -8.44 26.24
CA ASP A 299 -20.90 -8.48 25.67
C ASP A 299 -20.88 -9.15 24.29
N LEU A 300 -19.92 -8.77 23.43
CA LEU A 300 -19.75 -9.41 22.11
C LEU A 300 -19.46 -10.92 22.22
N SER A 301 -18.79 -11.37 23.29
CA SER A 301 -18.49 -12.79 23.51
C SER A 301 -19.71 -13.63 23.89
N GLU A 302 -20.81 -13.00 24.32
CA GLU A 302 -22.07 -13.69 24.62
C GLU A 302 -22.73 -14.20 23.32
N ASP A 303 -22.64 -13.42 22.24
CA ASP A 303 -23.17 -13.77 20.92
C ASP A 303 -22.19 -14.60 20.08
N TYR A 304 -20.88 -14.45 20.31
CA TYR A 304 -19.82 -15.04 19.49
C TYR A 304 -18.76 -15.79 20.34
N ASP A 305 -19.07 -17.01 20.75
CA ASP A 305 -18.24 -17.77 21.70
C ASP A 305 -17.13 -18.65 21.06
N ASP A 306 -17.10 -18.71 19.73
CA ASP A 306 -16.17 -19.49 18.90
C ASP A 306 -15.14 -18.62 18.16
N ILE A 307 -15.17 -17.30 18.36
CA ILE A 307 -14.26 -16.35 17.73
C ILE A 307 -13.05 -16.09 18.63
N LYS A 308 -11.89 -16.62 18.22
CA LYS A 308 -10.65 -16.49 19.02
C LYS A 308 -10.22 -15.04 19.30
N TRP A 309 -10.50 -14.11 18.37
CA TRP A 309 -10.01 -12.74 18.45
C TRP A 309 -10.60 -11.97 19.63
N ILE A 310 -11.86 -12.25 19.97
CA ILE A 310 -12.55 -11.72 21.16
C ILE A 310 -11.74 -12.07 22.41
N TYR A 311 -11.42 -13.35 22.59
CA TYR A 311 -10.67 -13.81 23.76
C TYR A 311 -9.20 -13.36 23.76
N GLU A 312 -8.60 -13.16 22.58
CA GLU A 312 -7.25 -12.60 22.44
C GLU A 312 -7.24 -11.14 22.92
N ALA A 313 -8.21 -10.33 22.50
CA ALA A 313 -8.38 -8.96 22.93
C ALA A 313 -8.71 -8.86 24.44
N LEU A 314 -9.64 -9.67 24.96
CA LEU A 314 -9.96 -9.72 26.39
C LEU A 314 -8.74 -10.06 27.24
N LEU A 315 -7.94 -11.04 26.82
CA LEU A 315 -6.71 -11.41 27.50
C LEU A 315 -5.71 -10.24 27.52
N GLU A 316 -5.41 -9.67 26.34
CA GLU A 316 -4.43 -8.60 26.19
C GLU A 316 -4.83 -7.33 26.97
N TYR A 317 -6.11 -6.96 26.94
CA TYR A 317 -6.62 -5.76 27.60
C TYR A 317 -6.75 -5.93 29.10
N THR A 318 -7.13 -7.13 29.58
CA THR A 318 -7.10 -7.44 31.02
C THR A 318 -5.67 -7.35 31.55
N LEU A 319 -4.68 -7.88 30.83
CA LEU A 319 -3.27 -7.74 31.21
C LEU A 319 -2.79 -6.28 31.21
N ALA A 320 -3.22 -5.49 30.23
CA ALA A 320 -2.92 -4.06 30.20
C ALA A 320 -3.56 -3.30 31.37
N LEU A 321 -4.80 -3.64 31.71
CA LEU A 321 -5.53 -3.06 32.83
C LEU A 321 -4.84 -3.36 34.16
N ASN A 322 -4.49 -4.63 34.42
CA ASN A 322 -3.78 -5.03 35.64
C ASN A 322 -2.45 -4.27 35.81
N ARG A 323 -1.71 -4.05 34.72
CA ARG A 323 -0.48 -3.24 34.75
C ARG A 323 -0.72 -1.79 35.12
N LEU A 324 -1.85 -1.20 34.74
CA LEU A 324 -2.20 0.19 35.07
C LEU A 324 -2.76 0.33 36.50
N GLU A 325 -3.45 -0.70 37.00
CA GLU A 325 -4.04 -0.71 38.34
C GLU A 325 -3.07 -1.17 39.44
N ASP A 326 -1.88 -1.68 39.08
CA ASP A 326 -0.93 -2.33 40.00
C ASP A 326 -1.61 -3.42 40.86
N SER A 327 -2.58 -4.12 40.25
CA SER A 327 -3.46 -5.08 40.91
C SER A 327 -3.30 -6.47 40.32
N SER A 328 -3.24 -7.48 41.18
CA SER A 328 -3.25 -8.91 40.83
C SER A 328 -4.64 -9.55 40.92
N ASP A 329 -5.68 -8.80 41.31
CA ASP A 329 -7.03 -9.33 41.59
C ASP A 329 -7.79 -9.81 40.34
N GLY A 330 -7.30 -9.52 39.12
CA GLY A 330 -7.91 -9.95 37.85
C GLY A 330 -7.65 -11.41 37.43
N ALA A 331 -6.99 -12.23 38.26
CA ALA A 331 -6.51 -13.57 37.88
C ALA A 331 -7.62 -14.55 37.41
N GLY A 332 -8.87 -14.38 37.88
CA GLY A 332 -9.99 -15.26 37.53
C GLY A 332 -10.41 -15.19 36.05
N ASN A 333 -10.40 -14.00 35.45
CA ASN A 333 -10.80 -13.82 34.06
C ASN A 333 -9.70 -14.27 33.09
N LEU A 334 -8.43 -14.07 33.45
CA LEU A 334 -7.28 -14.45 32.61
C LEU A 334 -7.22 -15.95 32.32
N GLN A 335 -7.44 -16.80 33.34
CA GLN A 335 -7.42 -18.25 33.15
C GLN A 335 -8.57 -18.72 32.24
N THR A 336 -9.73 -18.07 32.34
CA THR A 336 -10.91 -18.34 31.51
C THR A 336 -10.59 -18.03 30.04
N TRP A 337 -10.06 -16.84 29.76
CA TRP A 337 -9.67 -16.42 28.41
C TRP A 337 -8.57 -17.31 27.81
N LEU A 338 -7.53 -17.64 28.58
CA LEU A 338 -6.46 -18.54 28.15
C LEU A 338 -6.98 -19.94 27.79
N THR A 339 -7.95 -20.45 28.54
CA THR A 339 -8.56 -21.76 28.28
C THR A 339 -9.36 -21.74 26.96
N LYS A 340 -10.14 -20.70 26.73
CA LYS A 340 -10.83 -20.48 25.45
C LYS A 340 -9.83 -20.37 24.29
N LEU A 341 -8.78 -19.58 24.41
CA LEU A 341 -7.74 -19.41 23.37
C LEU A 341 -6.98 -20.69 23.03
N ARG A 342 -6.67 -21.54 24.01
CA ARG A 342 -6.04 -22.85 23.76
C ARG A 342 -6.94 -23.78 22.95
N THR A 343 -8.25 -23.65 23.13
CA THR A 343 -9.26 -24.42 22.40
C THR A 343 -9.44 -23.89 20.99
N LEU A 344 -9.56 -22.56 20.83
CA LEU A 344 -9.88 -21.91 19.55
C LEU A 344 -8.66 -21.64 18.65
N ASP A 345 -7.44 -21.58 19.19
CA ASP A 345 -6.20 -21.37 18.44
C ASP A 345 -5.13 -22.43 18.80
N PRO A 346 -5.39 -23.72 18.48
CA PRO A 346 -4.50 -24.82 18.85
C PRO A 346 -3.11 -24.71 18.21
N MET A 347 -3.01 -24.04 17.04
CA MET A 347 -1.74 -23.81 16.35
C MET A 347 -0.81 -22.85 17.10
N ARG A 348 -1.34 -22.02 18.00
CA ARG A 348 -0.59 -21.02 18.78
C ARG A 348 -0.55 -21.34 20.29
N VAL A 349 -0.80 -22.57 20.71
CA VAL A 349 -0.75 -22.97 22.13
C VAL A 349 0.58 -22.61 22.80
N GLY A 350 1.71 -22.64 22.07
CA GLY A 350 3.00 -22.18 22.58
C GLY A 350 2.94 -20.73 23.07
N ARG A 351 2.41 -19.81 22.25
CA ARG A 351 2.20 -18.39 22.60
C ARG A 351 1.37 -18.26 23.88
N TRP A 352 0.27 -18.99 23.99
CA TRP A 352 -0.62 -18.89 25.17
C TRP A 352 0.00 -19.46 26.45
N LYS A 353 0.98 -20.37 26.35
CA LYS A 353 1.77 -20.81 27.50
C LYS A 353 2.75 -19.72 27.94
N ASP A 354 3.40 -19.07 26.99
CA ASP A 354 4.34 -17.98 27.29
C ASP A 354 3.62 -16.80 27.97
N VAL A 355 2.42 -16.44 27.49
CA VAL A 355 1.60 -15.39 28.11
C VAL A 355 1.17 -15.76 29.54
N GLU A 356 0.75 -17.00 29.79
CA GLU A 356 0.39 -17.46 31.13
C GLU A 356 1.58 -17.41 32.09
N GLN A 357 2.80 -17.70 31.62
CA GLN A 357 4.01 -17.60 32.42
C GLN A 357 4.38 -16.16 32.75
N GLN A 358 4.19 -15.22 31.82
CA GLN A 358 4.46 -13.79 32.03
C GLN A 358 3.42 -13.11 32.94
N ALA A 359 2.22 -13.68 33.05
CA ALA A 359 1.14 -13.16 33.87
C ALA A 359 1.17 -13.63 35.34
N ARG A 360 2.07 -14.56 35.69
CA ARG A 360 2.35 -15.02 37.05
C ARG A 360 3.53 -14.26 37.63
#